data_AF-A0A9D1TNW5-F1
#
_entry.id   AF-A0A9D1TNW5-F1
#
_cell.length_a   1.000
_cell.length_b   1.000
_cell.length_c   1.000
_cell.angle_alpha   90.00
_cell.angle_beta   90.00
_cell.angle_gamma   90.00
#
_symmetry.space_group_name_H-M   'P 1'
#
loop_
_entity.id
_entity.type
_entity.pdbx_description
1 polymer ?
#
loop_
_entity_poly.entity_id
_entity_poly.type
_entity_poly.pdbx_seq_one_letter_code
_entity_poly.pdbx_strand_id
1 'polypeptide(L)'
;MLEYRRLIEFTSRIHTYLLCLLLFFSLCYILSFFISLSLSFASFSFFLSTVLIYLMLLLSLWILFSSIHISLMSSVVVYKPFLMSILRLAGALFLDAAVTFFHALSGPVSLCF
;
A
#
# COMPACT_ATOMS: atom_id res chain seq x y z
N MET A 1 8.76 20.54 -18.86
CA MET A 1 7.52 20.22 -18.11
C MET A 1 6.87 18.90 -18.53
N LEU A 2 6.91 18.49 -19.81
CA LEU A 2 6.34 17.21 -20.28
C LEU A 2 6.96 15.96 -19.61
N GLU A 3 8.29 15.94 -19.43
CA GLU A 3 8.99 14.80 -18.82
C GLU A 3 8.61 14.59 -17.33
N TYR A 4 8.49 15.66 -16.54
CA TYR A 4 8.03 15.58 -15.15
C TYR A 4 6.59 15.06 -15.03
N ARG A 5 5.73 15.41 -15.98
CA ARG A 5 4.35 14.93 -16.03
C ARG A 5 4.29 13.44 -16.34
N ARG A 6 5.12 12.98 -17.28
CA ARG A 6 5.29 11.55 -17.60
C ARG A 6 5.82 10.75 -16.43
N LEU A 7 6.79 11.31 -15.69
CA LEU A 7 7.33 10.67 -14.49
C LEU A 7 6.24 10.47 -13.43
N ILE A 8 5.43 11.49 -13.16
CA ILE A 8 4.32 11.40 -12.20
C ILE A 8 3.27 10.38 -12.65
N GLU A 9 2.90 10.36 -13.92
CA GLU A 9 1.97 9.37 -14.47
C GLU A 9 2.52 7.94 -14.41
N PHE A 10 3.83 7.76 -14.60
CA PHE A 10 4.50 6.48 -14.47
C PHE A 10 4.54 6.01 -13.01
N THR A 11 4.95 6.87 -12.08
CA THR A 11 4.92 6.60 -10.63
C THR A 11 3.49 6.27 -10.18
N SER A 12 2.49 6.97 -10.72
CA SER A 12 1.08 6.70 -10.46
C SER A 12 0.69 5.26 -10.86
N ARG A 13 1.15 4.78 -12.01
CA ARG A 13 0.86 3.40 -12.46
C ARG A 13 1.52 2.35 -11.58
N ILE A 14 2.77 2.59 -11.19
CA ILE A 14 3.47 1.73 -10.22
C ILE A 14 2.67 1.65 -8.91
N HIS A 15 2.17 2.78 -8.42
CA HIS A 15 1.38 2.85 -7.19
C HIS A 15 0.09 2.03 -7.26
N THR A 16 -0.57 1.94 -8.42
CA THR A 16 -1.73 1.05 -8.61
C THR A 16 -1.36 -0.43 -8.61
N TYR A 17 -0.25 -0.81 -9.24
CA TYR A 17 0.19 -2.20 -9.23
C TYR A 17 0.60 -2.67 -7.83
N LEU A 18 1.25 -1.79 -7.06
CA LEU A 18 1.56 -2.03 -5.66
C LEU A 18 0.31 -2.24 -4.81
N LEU A 19 -0.74 -1.45 -5.01
CA LEU A 19 -2.00 -1.64 -4.30
C LEU A 19 -2.64 -2.99 -4.63
N CYS A 20 -2.63 -3.40 -5.91
CA CYS A 20 -3.13 -4.70 -6.32
C CYS A 20 -2.33 -5.85 -5.66
N LEU A 21 -1.01 -5.71 -5.61
CA LEU A 21 -0.13 -6.69 -4.96
C LEU A 21 -0.40 -6.76 -3.46
N LEU A 22 -0.56 -5.61 -2.79
CA LEU A 22 -0.92 -5.52 -1.38
C LEU A 22 -2.27 -6.19 -1.10
N LEU A 23 -3.26 -5.96 -1.96
CA LEU A 23 -4.57 -6.58 -1.88
C LEU A 23 -4.46 -8.11 -2.03
N PHE A 24 -3.64 -8.60 -2.95
CA PHE A 24 -3.40 -10.02 -3.11
C PHE A 24 -2.77 -10.65 -1.86
N PHE A 25 -1.68 -10.08 -1.32
CA PHE A 25 -1.00 -10.65 -0.16
C PHE A 25 -1.81 -10.55 1.13
N SER A 26 -2.55 -9.46 1.33
CA SER A 26 -3.49 -9.32 2.46
C SER A 26 -4.62 -10.33 2.38
N LEU A 27 -5.19 -10.59 1.20
CA LEU A 27 -6.18 -11.66 1.02
C LEU A 27 -5.57 -13.04 1.30
N CYS A 28 -4.36 -13.33 0.82
CA CYS A 28 -3.66 -14.57 1.14
C CYS A 28 -3.45 -14.74 2.65
N TYR A 29 -3.09 -13.66 3.36
CA TYR A 29 -2.93 -13.68 4.81
C TYR A 29 -4.26 -13.95 5.52
N ILE A 30 -5.34 -13.26 5.14
CA ILE A 30 -6.68 -13.49 5.72
C ILE A 30 -7.15 -14.91 5.41
N LEU A 31 -6.91 -15.43 4.20
CA LEU A 31 -7.29 -16.79 3.83
C LEU A 31 -6.51 -17.85 4.61
N SER A 32 -5.26 -17.54 5.00
CA SER A 32 -4.46 -18.40 5.88
C SER A 32 -5.03 -18.55 7.29
N PHE A 33 -5.97 -17.70 7.69
CA PHE A 33 -6.72 -17.87 8.92
C PHE A 33 -7.81 -18.95 8.81
N PHE A 34 -8.42 -19.10 7.63
CA PHE A 34 -9.52 -20.05 7.39
C PHE A 34 -9.03 -21.44 6.94
N ILE A 35 -7.85 -21.50 6.35
CA ILE A 35 -7.25 -22.72 5.81
C ILE A 35 -5.99 -23.01 6.61
N SER A 36 -5.79 -24.26 7.06
CA SER A 36 -4.56 -24.70 7.74
C SER A 36 -3.34 -24.64 6.80
N LEU A 37 -2.83 -23.44 6.57
CA LEU A 37 -1.59 -23.16 5.87
C LEU A 37 -0.42 -23.19 6.86
N SER A 38 0.79 -23.42 6.34
CA SER A 38 1.98 -23.43 7.18
C SER A 38 2.23 -22.06 7.81
N LEU A 39 2.67 -22.05 9.07
CA LEU A 39 2.99 -20.81 9.80
C LEU A 39 3.98 -19.95 9.01
N SER A 40 4.96 -20.58 8.34
CA SER A 40 5.95 -19.91 7.50
C SER A 40 5.33 -19.11 6.35
N PHE A 41 4.26 -19.63 5.73
CA PHE A 41 3.57 -18.94 4.65
C PHE A 41 2.78 -17.71 5.14
N ALA A 42 2.11 -17.85 6.29
CA ALA A 42 1.39 -16.74 6.92
C ALA A 42 2.35 -15.61 7.34
N SER A 43 3.47 -15.96 7.98
CA SER A 43 4.52 -15.01 8.36
C SER A 43 5.14 -14.30 7.16
N PHE A 44 5.41 -15.04 6.09
CA PHE A 44 5.95 -14.47 4.85
C PHE A 44 4.95 -13.50 4.20
N SER A 45 3.67 -13.89 4.12
CA SER A 45 2.61 -13.04 3.56
C SER A 45 2.42 -11.76 4.36
N PHE A 46 2.46 -11.85 5.69
CA PHE A 46 2.42 -10.70 6.58
C PHE A 46 3.63 -9.78 6.34
N PHE A 47 4.84 -10.33 6.35
CA PHE A 47 6.07 -9.55 6.10
C PHE A 47 6.01 -8.82 4.75
N LEU A 48 5.57 -9.49 3.69
CA LEU A 48 5.48 -8.89 2.35
C LEU A 48 4.43 -7.78 2.30
N SER A 49 3.28 -7.97 2.95
CA SER A 49 2.26 -6.93 3.10
C SER A 49 2.84 -5.68 3.78
N THR A 50 3.57 -5.86 4.88
CA THR A 50 4.21 -4.75 5.63
C THR A 50 5.23 -4.00 4.77
N VAL A 51 6.09 -4.72 4.03
CA VAL A 51 7.07 -4.10 3.12
C VAL A 51 6.37 -3.30 2.01
N LEU A 52 5.28 -3.83 1.44
CA LEU A 52 4.51 -3.13 0.41
C LEU A 52 3.88 -1.85 0.93
N ILE A 53 3.38 -1.84 2.16
CA ILE A 53 2.84 -0.64 2.80
C ILE A 53 3.91 0.44 2.93
N TYR A 54 5.11 0.11 3.40
CA TYR A 54 6.23 1.06 3.47
C TYR A 54 6.61 1.60 2.09
N LEU A 55 6.63 0.75 1.07
CA LEU A 55 6.92 1.18 -0.29
C LEU A 55 5.84 2.12 -0.84
N MET A 56 4.56 1.82 -0.57
CA MET A 56 3.44 2.70 -0.94
C MET A 56 3.49 4.05 -0.22
N LEU A 57 3.86 4.08 1.06
CA LEU A 57 4.07 5.32 1.82
C LEU A 57 5.16 6.19 1.18
N LEU A 58 6.32 5.58 0.87
CA LEU A 58 7.44 6.28 0.24
C LEU A 58 7.05 6.84 -1.13
N LEU A 59 6.31 6.05 -1.92
CA LEU A 59 5.86 6.46 -3.25
C LEU A 59 4.80 7.57 -3.18
N SER A 60 3.89 7.52 -2.20
CA SER A 60 2.90 8.58 -1.98
C SER A 60 3.57 9.89 -1.54
N LEU A 61 4.54 9.82 -0.62
CA LEU A 61 5.34 10.99 -0.22
C LEU A 61 6.06 11.61 -1.42
N TRP A 62 6.63 10.78 -2.30
CA TRP A 62 7.27 11.24 -3.52
C TRP A 62 6.29 11.97 -4.47
N ILE A 63 5.08 11.44 -4.66
CA ILE A 63 4.04 12.08 -5.50
C ILE A 63 3.61 13.42 -4.89
N LEU A 64 3.41 13.48 -3.56
CA LEU A 64 3.06 14.72 -2.85
C LEU A 64 4.15 15.78 -3.03
N PHE A 65 5.41 15.43 -2.80
CA PHE A 65 6.54 16.33 -2.96
C PHE A 65 6.66 16.83 -4.41
N SER A 66 6.56 15.92 -5.38
CA SER A 66 6.59 16.27 -6.81
C SER A 66 5.44 17.20 -7.22
N SER A 67 4.24 16.98 -6.67
CA SER A 67 3.07 17.82 -6.93
C SER A 67 3.25 19.24 -6.37
N ILE A 68 3.77 19.37 -5.14
CA ILE A 68 4.05 20.67 -4.51
C ILE A 68 5.12 21.43 -5.31
N HIS A 69 6.20 20.74 -5.67
CA HIS A 69 7.29 21.32 -6.46
C HIS A 69 6.80 21.87 -7.81
N ILE A 70 5.95 21.13 -8.53
CA ILE A 70 5.36 21.59 -9.80
C ILE A 70 4.39 22.75 -9.60
N SER A 71 3.61 22.74 -8.52
CA SER A 71 2.68 23.83 -8.20
C SER A 71 3.43 25.16 -8.00
N LEU A 72 4.58 25.12 -7.31
CA LEU A 72 5.42 26.31 -7.11
C LEU A 72 6.03 26.83 -8.42
N MET A 73 6.40 25.93 -9.33
CA MET A 73 7.08 26.29 -10.58
C MET A 73 6.13 26.69 -11.71
N SER A 74 4.86 26.30 -11.68
CA SER A 74 3.96 26.47 -12.84
C SER A 74 2.63 27.16 -12.54
N SER A 75 2.30 27.48 -11.28
CA SER A 75 0.98 28.02 -10.86
C SER A 75 -0.23 27.18 -11.29
N VAL A 76 -0.04 26.04 -11.94
CA VAL A 76 -1.09 25.10 -12.35
C VAL A 76 -1.05 23.91 -11.39
N VAL A 77 -1.99 23.91 -10.45
CA VAL A 77 -2.13 22.83 -9.45
C VAL A 77 -2.59 21.56 -10.16
N VAL A 78 -1.74 20.52 -10.17
CA VAL A 78 -2.11 19.21 -10.72
C VAL A 78 -2.92 18.44 -9.66
N TYR A 79 -4.19 18.81 -9.48
CA TYR A 79 -5.05 18.31 -8.39
C TYR A 79 -5.41 16.82 -8.51
N LYS A 80 -5.59 16.31 -9.74
CA LYS A 80 -5.94 14.90 -10.02
C LYS A 80 -4.96 13.86 -9.43
N PRO A 81 -3.64 13.91 -9.70
CA PRO A 81 -2.69 12.94 -9.16
C PRO A 81 -2.54 13.04 -7.64
N PHE A 82 -2.68 14.23 -7.07
CA PHE A 82 -2.65 14.45 -5.63
C PHE A 82 -3.81 13.71 -4.93
N LEU A 83 -5.05 13.97 -5.35
CA LEU A 83 -6.24 13.34 -4.76
C LEU A 83 -6.23 11.82 -4.94
N MET A 84 -5.79 11.34 -6.11
CA MET A 84 -5.66 9.90 -6.36
C MET A 84 -4.56 9.24 -5.52
N SER A 85 -3.49 9.96 -5.16
CA SER A 85 -2.46 9.42 -4.26
C SER A 85 -3.01 9.25 -2.85
N ILE A 86 -3.75 10.25 -2.35
CA ILE A 86 -4.37 10.21 -1.02
C ILE A 86 -5.39 9.07 -0.93
N LEU A 87 -6.25 8.92 -1.94
CA LEU A 87 -7.25 7.85 -1.96
C LEU A 87 -6.59 6.45 -1.92
N ARG A 88 -5.50 6.27 -2.66
CA ARG A 88 -4.76 5.01 -2.69
C ARG A 88 -4.01 4.74 -1.39
N LEU A 89 -3.48 5.78 -0.75
CA LEU A 89 -2.87 5.67 0.57
C LEU A 89 -3.93 5.29 1.62
N ALA A 90 -5.10 5.92 1.59
CA ALA A 90 -6.21 5.57 2.47
C ALA A 90 -6.64 4.10 2.27
N GLY A 91 -6.69 3.63 1.03
CA GLY A 91 -6.95 2.21 0.72
C GLY A 91 -5.89 1.26 1.28
N ALA A 92 -4.60 1.61 1.14
CA ALA A 92 -3.50 0.81 1.68
C ALA A 92 -3.53 0.76 3.22
N LEU A 93 -3.82 1.87 3.88
CA LEU A 93 -3.97 1.94 5.34
C LEU A 93 -5.18 1.14 5.83
N PHE A 94 -6.29 1.15 5.08
CA PHE A 94 -7.46 0.34 5.40
C PHE A 94 -7.15 -1.16 5.32
N LEU A 95 -6.41 -1.57 4.29
CA LEU A 95 -5.93 -2.95 4.14
C LEU A 95 -4.98 -3.36 5.27
N ASP A 96 -4.06 -2.48 5.67
CA ASP A 96 -3.17 -2.72 6.81
C ASP A 96 -3.94 -2.86 8.13
N ALA A 97 -4.92 -1.98 8.37
CA ALA A 97 -5.79 -2.06 9.53
C ALA A 97 -6.56 -3.40 9.58
N ALA A 98 -7.00 -3.91 8.42
CA ALA A 98 -7.65 -5.22 8.35
C ALA A 98 -6.65 -6.35 8.69
N VAL A 99 -5.47 -6.36 8.08
CA VAL A 99 -4.43 -7.39 8.33
C VAL A 99 -3.99 -7.39 9.79
N THR A 100 -3.75 -6.22 10.37
CA THR A 100 -3.36 -6.08 11.78
C THR A 100 -4.49 -6.49 12.74
N PHE A 101 -5.75 -6.22 12.39
CA PHE A 101 -6.90 -6.70 13.15
C PHE A 101 -6.95 -8.24 13.17
N PHE A 102 -6.79 -8.90 12.02
CA PHE A 102 -6.73 -10.37 11.94
C PHE A 102 -5.52 -10.93 12.69
N HIS A 103 -4.37 -10.27 12.61
CA HIS A 103 -3.18 -10.66 13.38
C HIS A 103 -3.43 -10.55 14.89
N ALA A 104 -4.07 -9.47 15.35
CA ALA A 104 -4.42 -9.31 16.76
C ALA A 104 -5.43 -10.37 17.22
N LEU A 105 -6.38 -10.76 16.37
CA LEU A 105 -7.33 -11.83 16.63
C LEU A 105 -6.66 -13.21 16.76
N SER A 106 -5.48 -13.39 16.14
CA SER A 106 -4.74 -14.65 16.14
C SER A 106 -3.88 -14.90 17.40
N GLY A 107 -3.70 -13.93 18.30
CA GLY A 107 -3.05 -14.14 19.61
C GLY A 107 -4.06 -14.26 20.76
N PRO A 108 -3.85 -15.04 21.84
CA PRO A 108 -2.84 -16.05 22.14
C PRO A 108 -3.40 -17.49 21.98
N VAL A 109 -4.01 -17.82 20.84
CA VAL A 109 -4.60 -19.16 20.63
C VAL A 109 -3.54 -20.18 20.13
N SER A 110 -2.34 -19.72 19.78
CA SER A 110 -1.19 -20.55 19.39
C SER A 110 -0.39 -21.18 20.56
N LEU A 111 -0.84 -21.01 21.81
CA LEU A 111 -0.28 -21.70 23.00
C LEU A 111 -1.14 -22.88 23.48
N CYS A 112 -2.26 -23.19 22.81
CA CYS A 112 -3.17 -24.27 23.21
C CYS A 112 -3.27 -25.44 22.22
N PHE A 113 -2.40 -25.51 21.21
CA PHE A 113 -2.23 -26.72 20.39
C PHE A 113 -0.75 -27.06 20.24
#